data_AF-B7R1M4-F1
#
_entry.id   AF-B7R1M4-F1
#
_cell.length_a   1.000
_cell.length_b   1.000
_cell.length_c   1.000
_cell.angle_alpha   90.00
_cell.angle_beta   90.00
_cell.angle_gamma   90.00
#
_symmetry.space_group_name_H-M   'P 1'
#
loop_
_entity.id
_entity.type
_entity.pdbx_description
1 polymer ?
#
loop_
_entity_poly.entity_id
_entity_poly.type
_entity_poly.pdbx_seq_one_letter_code
_entity_poly.pdbx_strand_id
1 'polypeptide(L)'
;MSESVQVIIHRIERIEKELQELKLELVELKKILPPILETLQLTGEFAGYKLKAPIPLKVEYNREENIWCVENPELELYGCGETLTRALRDAEDVFKALIEEYILEDEDNLDEDARKLREALLRHVEVSS
;
A
#
# COMPACT_ATOMS: atom_id res chain seq x y z
N MET A 1 1.96 -21.02 -51.66
CA MET A 1 2.45 -21.06 -50.26
C MET A 1 2.26 -22.48 -49.74
N SER A 2 3.17 -22.99 -48.93
CA SER A 2 3.00 -24.33 -48.33
C SER A 2 1.96 -24.28 -47.21
N GLU A 3 1.23 -25.38 -46.98
CA GLU A 3 0.26 -25.51 -45.89
C GLU A 3 0.87 -25.13 -44.53
N SER A 4 2.14 -25.47 -44.29
CA SER A 4 2.88 -25.11 -43.08
C SER A 4 2.95 -23.60 -42.83
N VAL A 5 3.10 -22.79 -43.89
CA VAL A 5 3.15 -21.32 -43.79
C VAL A 5 1.78 -20.76 -43.45
N GLN A 6 0.70 -21.32 -44.02
CA GLN A 6 -0.67 -20.91 -43.70
C GLN A 6 -1.04 -21.20 -42.25
N VAL A 7 -0.63 -22.33 -41.69
CA VAL A 7 -0.86 -22.65 -40.27
C VAL A 7 -0.16 -21.65 -39.34
N ILE A 8 1.05 -21.21 -39.71
CA ILE A 8 1.80 -20.21 -38.92
C ILE A 8 1.10 -18.85 -38.98
N ILE A 9 0.64 -18.42 -40.15
CA ILE A 9 -0.09 -17.15 -40.31
C ILE A 9 -1.35 -17.12 -39.42
N HIS A 10 -2.18 -18.17 -39.47
CA HIS A 10 -3.38 -18.24 -38.62
C HIS A 10 -3.05 -18.22 -37.11
N ARG A 11 -1.92 -18.81 -36.70
CA ARG A 11 -1.47 -18.74 -35.31
C ARG A 11 -1.05 -17.33 -34.91
N ILE A 12 -0.36 -16.60 -35.79
CA ILE A 12 0.03 -15.21 -35.55
C ILE A 12 -1.21 -14.33 -35.42
N GLU A 13 -2.16 -14.44 -36.34
CA GLU A 13 -3.42 -13.68 -36.30
C GLU A 13 -4.19 -13.92 -34.99
N ARG A 14 -4.20 -15.17 -34.51
CA ARG A 14 -4.83 -15.51 -33.23
C ARG A 14 -4.11 -14.86 -32.04
N ILE A 15 -2.78 -14.91 -32.00
CA ILE A 15 -1.97 -14.30 -30.93
C ILE A 15 -2.15 -12.77 -30.93
N GLU A 16 -2.19 -12.14 -32.11
CA GLU A 16 -2.42 -10.70 -32.23
C GLU A 16 -3.79 -10.30 -31.66
N LYS A 17 -4.81 -11.12 -31.91
CA LYS A 17 -6.15 -10.93 -31.34
C LYS A 17 -6.14 -11.06 -29.81
N GLU A 18 -5.54 -12.12 -29.26
CA GLU A 18 -5.42 -12.33 -27.81
C GLU A 18 -4.67 -11.17 -27.14
N LEU A 19 -3.59 -10.67 -27.77
CA LEU A 19 -2.83 -9.53 -27.27
C LEU A 19 -3.68 -8.24 -27.25
N GLN A 20 -4.55 -8.05 -28.24
CA GLN A 20 -5.44 -6.89 -28.30
C GLN A 20 -6.52 -6.94 -27.22
N GLU A 21 -7.06 -8.13 -26.93
CA GLU A 21 -8.02 -8.35 -25.84
C GLU A 21 -7.37 -8.06 -24.47
N LEU A 22 -6.16 -8.59 -24.22
CA LEU A 22 -5.40 -8.33 -22.99
C LEU A 22 -5.08 -6.84 -22.79
N LYS A 23 -4.79 -6.10 -23.86
CA LYS A 23 -4.57 -4.65 -23.80
C LYS A 23 -5.82 -3.90 -23.34
N LEU A 24 -7.00 -4.33 -23.81
CA LEU A 24 -8.29 -3.73 -23.41
C LEU A 24 -8.59 -4.03 -21.94
N GLU A 25 -8.38 -5.26 -21.48
CA GLU A 25 -8.52 -5.63 -20.08
C GLU A 25 -7.59 -4.83 -19.17
N LEU A 26 -6.33 -4.64 -19.58
CA LEU A 26 -5.36 -3.83 -18.85
C LEU A 26 -5.81 -2.35 -18.74
N VAL A 27 -6.44 -1.81 -19.78
CA VAL A 27 -7.00 -0.45 -19.76
C VAL A 27 -8.16 -0.36 -18.77
N GLU A 28 -9.06 -1.33 -18.73
CA GLU A 28 -10.16 -1.36 -17.75
C GLU A 28 -9.63 -1.50 -16.32
N LEU A 29 -8.66 -2.39 -16.08
CA LEU A 29 -8.01 -2.51 -14.76
C LEU A 29 -7.35 -1.21 -14.30
N LYS A 30 -6.71 -0.48 -15.22
CA LYS A 30 -6.10 0.83 -14.94
C LYS A 30 -7.12 1.93 -14.59
N LYS A 31 -8.41 1.77 -14.94
CA LYS A 31 -9.48 2.69 -14.51
C LYS A 31 -9.96 2.39 -13.10
N ILE A 32 -9.85 1.12 -12.66
CA ILE A 32 -10.31 0.64 -11.36
C ILE A 32 -9.23 0.82 -10.28
N LEU A 33 -7.96 0.72 -10.67
CA LEU A 33 -6.82 0.83 -9.75
C LEU A 33 -6.76 2.18 -8.99
N PRO A 34 -6.97 3.36 -9.62
CA PRO A 34 -6.91 4.64 -8.91
C PRO A 34 -7.96 4.77 -7.79
N PRO A 35 -9.26 4.48 -8.02
CA PRO A 35 -10.25 4.50 -6.94
C PRO A 35 -9.96 3.55 -5.76
N ILE A 36 -9.37 2.38 -6.03
CA ILE A 36 -9.02 1.42 -4.97
C ILE A 36 -7.84 1.94 -4.12
N LEU A 37 -6.86 2.58 -4.75
CA LEU A 37 -5.70 3.14 -4.06
C LEU A 37 -6.05 4.39 -3.23
N GLU A 38 -7.05 5.16 -3.63
CA GLU A 38 -7.58 6.31 -2.86
C GLU A 38 -8.28 5.90 -1.55
N THR A 39 -8.63 4.62 -1.39
CA THR A 39 -9.45 4.13 -0.26
C THR A 39 -8.73 3.16 0.66
N LEU A 40 -7.40 3.04 0.54
CA LEU A 40 -6.65 2.13 1.40
C LEU A 40 -6.72 2.57 2.87
N GLN A 41 -7.18 1.67 3.73
CA GLN A 41 -7.24 1.87 5.17
C GLN A 41 -6.72 0.64 5.90
N LEU A 42 -5.90 0.83 6.92
CA LEU A 42 -5.53 -0.23 7.85
C LEU A 42 -6.68 -0.46 8.82
N THR A 43 -7.10 -1.71 8.99
CA THR A 43 -8.20 -2.11 9.88
C THR A 43 -7.88 -3.45 10.54
N GLY A 44 -8.56 -3.76 11.65
CA GLY A 44 -8.38 -5.03 12.34
C GLY A 44 -7.10 -5.05 13.18
N GLU A 45 -6.05 -5.69 12.68
CA GLU A 45 -4.76 -5.82 13.36
C GLU A 45 -3.65 -5.36 12.42
N PHE A 46 -2.70 -4.59 12.94
CA PHE A 46 -1.55 -4.10 12.19
C PHE A 46 -0.30 -4.08 13.08
N ALA A 47 0.81 -4.64 12.59
CA ALA A 47 2.06 -4.83 13.35
C ALA A 47 1.88 -5.52 14.73
N GLY A 48 0.89 -6.41 14.85
CA GLY A 48 0.57 -7.10 16.12
C GLY A 48 -0.31 -6.30 17.09
N TYR A 49 -0.75 -5.10 16.70
CA TYR A 49 -1.62 -4.25 17.52
C TYR A 49 -3.04 -4.18 16.95
N LYS A 50 -4.03 -4.21 17.84
CA LYS A 50 -5.42 -4.09 17.47
C LYS A 50 -5.78 -2.63 17.17
N LEU A 51 -6.35 -2.39 16.00
CA LEU A 51 -6.85 -1.09 15.57
C LEU A 51 -8.33 -0.96 15.99
N LYS A 52 -8.64 0.06 16.78
CA LYS A 52 -10.01 0.42 17.18
C LYS A 52 -10.67 1.41 16.23
N ALA A 53 -9.90 2.09 15.40
CA ALA A 53 -10.39 2.91 14.30
C ALA A 53 -9.51 2.72 13.04
N PRO A 54 -10.09 2.79 11.83
CA PRO A 54 -9.31 2.70 10.60
C PRO A 54 -8.24 3.78 10.50
N ILE A 55 -7.08 3.44 9.95
CA ILE A 55 -6.02 4.41 9.62
C ILE A 55 -6.01 4.57 8.09
N PRO A 56 -6.42 5.72 7.53
CA PRO A 56 -6.33 5.95 6.10
C PRO A 56 -4.87 6.07 5.67
N LEU A 57 -4.54 5.45 4.54
CA LEU A 57 -3.24 5.55 3.91
C LEU A 57 -3.40 6.19 2.53
N LYS A 58 -2.56 7.19 2.26
CA LYS A 58 -2.33 7.65 0.90
C LYS A 58 -1.37 6.68 0.23
N VAL A 59 -1.70 6.24 -0.98
CA VAL A 59 -0.85 5.32 -1.75
C VAL A 59 -0.33 6.01 -2.99
N GLU A 60 0.98 5.99 -3.16
CA GLU A 60 1.65 6.57 -4.31
C GLU A 60 2.55 5.54 -5.00
N TYR A 61 2.66 5.68 -6.32
CA TYR A 61 3.60 4.91 -7.12
C TYR A 61 4.60 5.85 -7.78
N ASN A 62 5.84 5.84 -7.30
CA ASN A 62 6.93 6.57 -7.92
C ASN A 62 7.41 5.79 -9.16
N ARG A 63 7.14 6.33 -10.34
CA ARG A 63 7.52 5.71 -11.62
C ARG A 63 9.01 5.81 -11.94
N GLU A 64 9.70 6.81 -11.40
CA GLU A 64 11.13 7.02 -11.66
C GLU A 64 11.97 5.98 -10.93
N GLU A 65 11.59 5.69 -9.68
CA GLU A 65 12.28 4.72 -8.82
C GLU A 65 11.65 3.33 -8.86
N ASN A 66 10.48 3.18 -9.52
CA ASN A 66 9.73 1.94 -9.61
C ASN A 66 9.38 1.36 -8.22
N ILE A 67 8.91 2.24 -7.32
CA ILE A 67 8.54 1.91 -5.93
C ILE A 67 7.12 2.35 -5.61
N TRP A 68 6.48 1.58 -4.74
CA TRP A 68 5.24 1.94 -4.07
C TRP A 68 5.57 2.56 -2.71
N CYS A 69 4.83 3.59 -2.34
CA CYS A 69 4.88 4.18 -1.00
C CYS A 69 3.48 4.33 -0.43
N VAL A 70 3.36 4.11 0.88
CA VAL A 70 2.14 4.37 1.65
C VAL A 70 2.46 5.35 2.77
N GLU A 71 1.57 6.29 3.05
CA GLU A 71 1.78 7.26 4.11
C GLU A 71 0.48 7.67 4.82
N ASN A 72 0.61 7.96 6.11
CA ASN A 72 -0.30 8.79 6.89
C ASN A 72 0.53 9.84 7.63
N PRO A 73 0.65 11.07 7.08
CA PRO A 73 1.47 12.12 7.66
C PRO A 73 1.04 12.57 9.07
N GLU A 74 -0.24 12.46 9.42
CA GLU A 74 -0.74 12.82 10.76
C GLU A 74 -0.19 11.89 11.84
N LEU A 75 0.07 10.63 11.48
CA LEU A 75 0.58 9.60 12.37
C LEU A 75 2.08 9.36 12.19
N GLU A 76 2.77 10.16 11.38
CA GLU A 76 4.16 9.93 10.97
C GLU A 76 4.42 8.50 10.45
N LEU A 77 3.38 7.86 9.92
CA LEU A 77 3.42 6.49 9.43
C LEU A 77 3.75 6.50 7.94
N TYR A 78 4.80 5.79 7.55
CA TYR A 78 5.20 5.68 6.16
C TYR A 78 5.84 4.33 5.88
N GLY A 79 5.85 3.92 4.61
CA GLY A 79 6.63 2.77 4.17
C GLY A 79 6.72 2.70 2.65
N CYS A 80 7.85 2.20 2.13
CA CYS A 80 8.08 2.07 0.69
C CYS A 80 8.62 0.69 0.31
N GLY A 81 8.38 0.29 -0.95
CA GLY A 81 8.93 -0.95 -1.47
C GLY A 81 8.59 -1.23 -2.93
N GLU A 82 9.29 -2.20 -3.52
CA GLU A 82 9.09 -2.62 -4.92
C GLU A 82 7.65 -3.08 -5.23
N THR A 83 6.89 -3.44 -4.20
CA THR A 83 5.47 -3.79 -4.29
C THR A 83 4.69 -3.12 -3.17
N LEU A 84 3.38 -2.92 -3.35
CA LEU A 84 2.50 -2.39 -2.30
C LEU A 84 2.57 -3.22 -1.00
N THR A 85 2.68 -4.55 -1.12
CA THR A 85 2.86 -5.42 0.05
C THR A 85 4.17 -5.16 0.80
N ARG A 86 5.26 -4.87 0.08
CA ARG A 86 6.53 -4.50 0.72
C ARG A 86 6.45 -3.13 1.39
N ALA A 87 5.81 -2.15 0.74
CA ALA A 87 5.55 -0.84 1.34
C ALA A 87 4.71 -0.94 2.63
N LEU A 88 3.70 -1.82 2.65
CA LEU A 88 2.90 -2.08 3.85
C LEU A 88 3.71 -2.75 4.97
N ARG A 89 4.63 -3.67 4.66
CA ARG A 89 5.52 -4.27 5.66
C ARG A 89 6.50 -3.27 6.24
N ASP A 90 7.06 -2.40 5.41
CA ASP A 90 7.92 -1.31 5.86
C ASP A 90 7.14 -0.36 6.80
N ALA A 91 5.88 -0.07 6.46
CA ALA A 91 4.99 0.68 7.34
C ALA A 91 4.64 -0.07 8.63
N GLU A 92 4.58 -1.41 8.65
CA GLU A 92 4.41 -2.18 9.90
C GLU A 92 5.59 -1.96 10.85
N ASP A 93 6.82 -1.96 10.33
CA ASP A 93 8.03 -1.74 11.12
C ASP A 93 8.06 -0.31 11.70
N VAL A 94 7.73 0.70 10.89
CA VAL A 94 7.58 2.09 11.34
C VAL A 94 6.47 2.21 12.38
N PHE A 95 5.30 1.61 12.14
CA PHE A 95 4.19 1.65 13.09
C PHE A 95 4.59 1.04 14.43
N LYS A 96 5.29 -0.10 14.43
CA LYS A 96 5.78 -0.73 15.65
C LYS A 96 6.72 0.19 16.43
N ALA A 97 7.67 0.84 15.76
CA ALA A 97 8.56 1.82 16.38
C ALA A 97 7.77 2.99 16.99
N LEU A 98 6.77 3.52 16.28
CA LEU A 98 5.91 4.59 16.79
C LEU A 98 5.16 4.18 18.07
N ILE A 99 4.67 2.94 18.15
CA ILE A 99 4.02 2.45 19.38
C ILE A 99 5.02 2.36 20.54
N GLU A 100 6.19 1.79 20.29
CA GLU A 100 7.25 1.59 21.30
C GLU A 100 7.80 2.92 21.82
N GLU A 101 8.08 3.88 20.93
CA GLU A 101 8.72 5.16 21.25
C GLU A 101 7.76 6.22 21.79
N TYR A 102 6.48 6.18 21.44
CA TYR A 102 5.54 7.25 21.82
C TYR A 102 4.39 6.80 22.71
N ILE A 103 3.84 5.60 22.51
CA ILE A 103 2.71 5.14 23.34
C ILE A 103 3.17 4.46 24.62
N LEU A 104 4.18 3.61 24.51
CA LEU A 104 4.71 2.84 25.65
C LEU A 104 5.74 3.61 26.47
N GLU A 105 6.28 4.70 25.94
CA GLU A 105 7.20 5.60 26.63
C GLU A 105 6.49 6.41 27.72
N ASP A 106 7.24 6.75 28.76
CA ASP A 106 6.76 7.61 29.84
C ASP A 106 6.41 9.01 29.30
N GLU A 107 5.24 9.53 29.66
CA GLU A 107 4.77 10.83 29.18
C GLU A 107 5.67 11.99 29.62
N ASP A 108 6.40 11.81 30.73
CA ASP A 108 7.39 12.78 31.21
C ASP A 108 8.62 12.88 30.30
N ASN A 109 8.89 11.85 29.49
CA ASN A 109 10.00 11.81 28.54
C ASN A 109 9.63 12.40 27.16
N LEU A 110 8.34 12.68 26.92
CA LEU A 110 7.85 13.19 25.64
C LEU A 110 7.85 14.72 25.62
N ASP A 111 8.33 15.29 24.52
CA ASP A 111 8.11 16.70 24.22
C ASP A 111 6.67 16.96 23.74
N GLU A 112 6.34 18.22 23.48
CA GLU A 112 4.99 18.62 23.08
C GLU A 112 4.52 17.96 21.78
N ASP A 113 5.41 17.82 20.80
CA ASP A 113 5.04 17.27 19.50
C ASP A 113 4.94 15.74 19.57
N ALA A 114 5.82 15.10 20.34
CA ALA A 114 5.73 13.69 20.69
C ALA A 114 4.43 13.34 21.44
N ARG A 115 3.95 14.21 22.34
CA ARG A 115 2.65 14.04 23.00
C ARG A 115 1.48 14.14 22.02
N LYS A 116 1.51 15.10 21.09
CA LYS A 116 0.48 15.22 20.03
C LYS A 116 0.43 13.96 19.16
N LEU A 117 1.59 13.44 18.78
CA LEU A 117 1.68 12.20 18.00
C LEU A 117 1.15 11.00 18.78
N ARG A 118 1.53 10.87 20.06
CA ARG A 118 0.98 9.84 20.96
C ARG A 118 -0.54 9.90 21.02
N GLU A 119 -1.12 11.08 21.24
CA GLU A 119 -2.57 11.27 21.27
C GLU A 119 -3.21 10.89 19.93
N ALA A 120 -2.56 11.21 18.80
CA ALA A 120 -3.02 10.84 17.48
C ALA A 120 -3.05 9.33 17.28
N LEU A 121 -1.96 8.64 17.58
CA LEU A 121 -1.87 7.19 17.51
C LEU A 121 -2.92 6.52 18.42
N LEU A 122 -3.08 7.01 19.66
CA LEU A 122 -4.06 6.51 20.63
C LEU A 122 -5.52 6.68 20.19
N ARG A 123 -5.84 7.49 19.16
CA ARG A 123 -7.19 7.48 18.56
C ARG A 123 -7.46 6.20 17.77
N HIS A 124 -6.42 5.58 17.21
CA HIS A 124 -6.54 4.47 16.26
C HIS A 124 -6.20 3.10 16.85
N VAL A 125 -5.30 3.04 17.83
CA VAL A 125 -4.79 1.77 18.38
C VAL A 125 -5.26 1.52 19.82
N GLU A 126 -5.44 0.24 20.15
CA GLU A 126 -5.66 -0.24 21.50
C GLU A 126 -4.36 -0.86 22.01
N VAL A 127 -3.75 -0.22 23.01
CA VAL A 127 -2.57 -0.76 23.71
C VAL A 127 -3.01 -1.09 25.13
N SER A 128 -2.91 -2.36 25.49
CA SER A 128 -3.19 -2.80 26.86
C SER A 128 -2.03 -2.36 27.74
N SER A 129 -2.31 -1.55 28.76
CA SER A 129 -1.37 -1.18 29.81
C SER A 129 -1.28 -2.25 30.89
#